data_AF-V4TW31-F1
#
_entry.id   AF-V4TW31-F1
#
_cell.length_a   1.000
_cell.length_b   1.000
_cell.length_c   1.000
_cell.angle_alpha   90.00
_cell.angle_beta   90.00
_cell.angle_gamma   90.00
#
_symmetry.space_group_name_H-M   'P 1'
#
loop_
_entity.id
_entity.type
_entity.pdbx_description
1 polymer ?
#
loop_
_entity_poly.entity_id
_entity_poly.type
_entity_poly.pdbx_seq_one_letter_code
_entity_poly.pdbx_strand_id
1 'polypeptide(L)' 'LIFLCETKLTIVHMTNVGKKLKIDNCFTVSSNGKSEGLTMLWNFETRVNITSFNSHHINAKKIEEMKARLI' A
#
# COMPACT_ATOMS: atom_id res chain seq x y z
N LEU A 1 4.27 4.67 -7.01
CA LEU A 1 3.83 4.39 -5.62
C LEU A 1 2.95 5.55 -5.16
N ILE A 2 1.79 5.27 -4.60
CA ILE A 2 0.84 6.26 -4.07
C ILE A 2 0.57 5.92 -2.61
N PHE A 3 0.59 6.93 -1.75
CA PHE A 3 0.22 6.80 -0.34
C PHE A 3 -0.87 7.81 -0.01
N LEU A 4 -1.93 7.36 0.65
CA LEU A 4 -3.09 8.15 1.04
C LEU A 4 -3.31 8.01 2.55
N CYS A 5 -3.58 9.12 3.21
CA CYS A 5 -3.96 9.20 4.62
C CYS A 5 -5.41 9.65 4.76
N GLU A 6 -6.03 9.34 5.89
CA GLU A 6 -7.40 9.75 6.23
C GLU A 6 -8.40 9.37 5.13
N THR A 7 -8.29 8.14 4.62
CA THR A 7 -9.18 7.67 3.55
C THR A 7 -10.62 7.56 4.04
N LYS A 8 -10.82 7.33 5.35
CA LYS A 8 -12.14 7.10 5.97
C LYS A 8 -12.91 5.94 5.32
N LEU A 9 -12.19 5.04 4.66
CA LEU A 9 -12.72 3.88 3.97
C LEU A 9 -12.33 2.59 4.68
N THR A 10 -13.23 1.61 4.61
CA THR A 10 -12.91 0.24 5.01
C THR A 10 -12.01 -0.42 3.98
N ILE A 11 -11.37 -1.52 4.40
CA ILE A 11 -10.49 -2.33 3.52
C ILE A 11 -11.20 -2.73 2.23
N VAL A 12 -12.47 -3.14 2.32
CA VAL A 12 -13.27 -3.59 1.18
C VAL A 12 -13.48 -2.47 0.17
N HIS A 13 -13.85 -1.27 0.63
CA HIS A 13 -14.09 -0.13 -0.25
C HIS A 13 -12.79 0.32 -0.92
N MET A 14 -11.69 0.42 -0.16
CA MET A 14 -10.41 0.86 -0.72
C MET A 14 -9.84 -0.16 -1.72
N THR A 15 -9.99 -1.46 -1.45
CA THR A 15 -9.59 -2.51 -2.40
C THR A 15 -10.36 -2.40 -3.71
N ASN A 16 -11.66 -2.08 -3.65
CA ASN A 16 -12.47 -1.85 -4.85
C ASN A 16 -12.03 -0.59 -5.61
N VAL A 17 -11.60 0.47 -4.92
CA VAL A 17 -11.00 1.65 -5.55
C VAL A 17 -9.71 1.27 -6.29
N GLY A 18 -8.82 0.51 -5.65
CA GLY A 18 -7.59 0.01 -6.29
C GLY A 18 -7.87 -0.78 -7.58
N LYS A 19 -8.85 -1.69 -7.54
CA LYS A 19 -9.31 -2.43 -8.73
C LYS A 19 -9.83 -1.53 -9.84
N LYS A 20 -10.68 -0.54 -9.51
CA LYS A 20 -11.23 0.41 -10.50
C LYS A 20 -10.14 1.27 -11.16
N LEU A 21 -9.12 1.62 -10.40
CA LEU A 21 -7.95 2.36 -10.89
C LEU A 21 -6.93 1.48 -11.63
N LYS A 22 -7.16 0.16 -11.71
CA LYS A 22 -6.24 -0.81 -12.32
C LYS A 22 -4.83 -0.76 -11.71
N ILE A 23 -4.76 -0.55 -10.40
CA ILE A 23 -3.50 -0.64 -9.66
C ILE A 23 -3.38 -2.05 -9.08
N ASP A 24 -2.22 -2.66 -9.30
CA ASP A 24 -1.99 -4.07 -9.03
C ASP A 24 -2.03 -4.43 -7.54
N ASN A 25 -1.38 -3.62 -6.71
CA ASN A 25 -1.23 -3.89 -5.29
C ASN A 25 -1.86 -2.77 -4.46
N CYS A 26 -2.60 -3.18 -3.43
CA CYS A 26 -3.28 -2.29 -2.49
C CYS A 26 -3.11 -2.84 -1.06
N PHE A 27 -2.29 -2.18 -0.26
CA PHE A 27 -2.21 -2.44 1.18
C PHE A 27 -2.94 -1.32 1.92
N THR A 28 -3.92 -1.66 2.74
CA THR A 28 -4.75 -0.66 3.41
C THR A 28 -4.99 -1.04 4.86
N VAL A 29 -4.96 -0.04 5.74
CA VAL A 29 -5.38 -0.14 7.12
C VAL A 29 -6.77 0.48 7.19
N SER A 30 -7.76 -0.28 7.67
CA SER A 30 -9.15 0.16 7.72
C SER A 30 -9.30 1.46 8.50
N SER A 31 -10.25 2.30 8.11
CA SER A 31 -10.75 3.34 9.01
C SER A 31 -11.44 2.74 10.24
N ASN A 32 -11.46 3.53 11.31
CA ASN A 32 -12.27 3.29 12.49
C ASN A 32 -13.36 4.38 12.58
N GLY A 33 -14.56 4.05 12.13
CA GLY A 33 -15.65 5.03 11.99
C GLY A 33 -15.32 6.11 10.96
N LYS A 34 -15.25 7.38 11.40
CA LYS A 34 -15.02 8.57 10.55
C LYS A 34 -13.58 9.11 10.62
N SER A 35 -12.68 8.41 11.30
CA SER A 35 -11.26 8.74 11.44
C SER A 35 -10.38 7.64 10.87
N GLU A 36 -9.09 7.95 10.72
CA GLU A 36 -8.07 7.00 10.28
C GLU A 36 -8.31 6.54 8.83
N GLY A 37 -7.67 5.42 8.47
CA GLY A 37 -7.69 4.88 7.12
C GLY A 37 -6.44 5.29 6.38
N LEU A 38 -5.55 4.32 6.15
CA LEU A 38 -4.31 4.51 5.40
C LEU A 38 -4.27 3.56 4.23
N THR A 39 -3.70 3.99 3.12
CA THR A 39 -3.56 3.13 1.95
C THR A 39 -2.26 3.38 1.24
N MET A 40 -1.61 2.30 0.84
CA MET A 40 -0.48 2.31 -0.07
C MET A 40 -0.83 1.48 -1.31
N LEU A 41 -0.59 2.06 -2.48
CA LEU A 41 -0.95 1.55 -3.79
C LEU A 41 0.28 1.55 -4.71
N TRP A 42 0.52 0.45 -5.42
CA TRP A 42 1.65 0.35 -6.36
C TRP A 42 1.46 -0.72 -7.44
N ASN A 43 2.11 -0.52 -8.58
CA ASN A 43 2.08 -1.47 -9.69
C ASN A 43 3.15 -2.56 -9.49
N PHE A 44 3.01 -3.69 -10.20
CA PHE A 44 3.92 -4.85 -10.09
C PHE A 44 5.39 -4.53 -10.37
N GLU A 45 5.68 -3.50 -11.18
CA GLU A 45 7.03 -3.01 -11.45
C GLU A 45 7.77 -2.56 -10.18
N THR A 46 7.04 -2.16 -9.14
CA THR A 46 7.62 -1.76 -7.86
C THR A 46 7.45 -2.88 -6.83
N ARG A 47 8.53 -3.55 -6.47
CA ARG A 47 8.52 -4.50 -5.36
C ARG A 47 8.69 -3.78 -4.02
N VAL A 48 7.75 -4.03 -3.11
CA VAL A 48 7.70 -3.39 -1.80
C VAL A 48 7.50 -4.45 -0.73
N ASN A 49 8.24 -4.34 0.38
CA ASN A 49 8.02 -5.11 1.60
C ASN A 49 7.44 -4.19 2.68
N ILE A 50 6.24 -4.50 3.19
CA ILE A 50 5.65 -3.80 4.33
C ILE A 50 6.33 -4.31 5.60
N THR A 51 6.95 -3.43 6.37
CA THR A 51 7.75 -3.80 7.55
C THR A 51 7.00 -3.62 8.86
N SER A 52 6.13 -2.62 8.96
CA SER A 52 5.25 -2.40 10.11
C SER A 52 4.10 -1.50 9.72
N PHE A 53 2.99 -1.58 10.45
CA PHE A 53 1.86 -0.68 10.27
C PHE A 53 1.04 -0.60 11.55
N ASN A 54 0.31 0.51 11.70
CA ASN A 54 -0.82 0.66 12.60
C ASN A 54 -1.83 1.63 11.98
N SER A 55 -2.81 2.12 12.74
CA SER A 55 -3.81 3.04 12.19
C SER A 55 -3.29 4.42 11.78
N HIS A 56 -2.04 4.76 12.14
CA HIS A 56 -1.41 6.07 11.92
C HIS A 56 -0.18 6.03 11.01
N HIS A 57 0.41 4.86 10.76
CA HIS A 57 1.53 4.73 9.81
C HIS A 57 1.52 3.41 9.05
N ILE A 58 2.14 3.44 7.87
CA ILE A 58 2.58 2.26 7.11
C ILE A 58 4.07 2.46 6.80
N ASN A 59 4.92 1.57 7.29
CA ASN A 59 6.34 1.54 6.96
C ASN A 59 6.60 0.48 5.91
N ALA A 60 7.37 0.84 4.89
CA ALA A 60 7.67 -0.02 3.78
C ALA A 60 9.08 0.20 3.25
N LYS A 61 9.69 -0.86 2.73
CA LYS A 61 11.00 -0.83 2.06
C LYS A 61 10.85 -1.30 0.63
N LYS A 62 11.46 -0.56 -0.30
CA LYS A 62 11.61 -1.03 -1.68
C LYS A 62 12.56 -2.23 -1.67
N ILE A 63 12.16 -3.30 -2.35
CA ILE A 63 13.04 -4.44 -2.57
C ILE A 63 13.83 -4.14 -3.84
N GLU A 64 15.14 -3.93 -3.71
CA GLU A 64 16.02 -3.88 -4.87
C GLU A 64 16.34 -5.31 -5.31
N GLU A 65 16.20 -5.57 -6.61
CA GLU A 65 16.65 -6.85 -7.16
C GLU A 65 18.18 -6.90 -7.06
N MET A 66 18.71 -7.99 -6.50
CA MET A 66 20.14 -8.25 -6.53
C MET A 66 20.58 -8.34 -7.99
N LYS A 67 21.32 -7.35 -8.47
CA LYS A 67 22.04 -7.51 -9.73
C LYS A 67 23.02 -8.66 -9.54
N ALA A 68 22.78 -9.76 -10.24
CA ALA A 68 23.78 -10.81 -10.37
C ALA A 68 25.07 -10.14 -10.88
N ARG A 69 26.11 -10.12 -10.05
CA ARG A 69 27.45 -9.76 -10.52
C ARG A 69 27.91 -10.93 -11.38
N LEU A 70 27.82 -10.76 -12.70
CA LEU A 70 28.59 -11.60 -13.62
C LEU A 70 30.07 -11.31 -13.31
N ILE A 71 30.73 -12.32 -12.75
CA ILE A 71 32.18 -12.37 -12.56
C ILE A 71 32.78 -12.93 -13.85
#